data_AF-A0A7W0Z540-F1
#
_entry.id   AF-A0A7W0Z540-F1
#
_cell.length_a   1.000
_cell.length_b   1.000
_cell.length_c   1.000
_cell.angle_alpha   90.00
_cell.angle_beta   90.00
_cell.angle_gamma   90.00
#
_symmetry.space_group_name_H-M   'P 1'
#
loop_
_entity.id
_entity.type
_entity.pdbx_description
1 polymer ?
#
loop_
_entity_poly.entity_id
_entity_poly.type
_entity_poly.pdbx_seq_one_letter_code
_entity_poly.pdbx_strand_id
1 'polypeptide(L)'
;MELARLGVDQPDAPARRRLEQAAAANAILAAIAASDAICCCLLGTRARGQDHREAIALLELARPGSGTAKAKQLRAQSLGRALRVALDLKNEAPYGFDVIGVAQVRKALHAAEALVSAAEDAVQER
;
A
#
# COMPACT_ATOMS: atom_id res chain seq x y z
N MET A 1 -2.35 -14.04 2.55
CA MET A 1 -2.59 -13.44 1.22
C MET A 1 -3.18 -14.47 0.23
N GLU A 2 -4.13 -15.30 0.66
CA GLU A 2 -4.63 -16.43 -0.15
C GLU A 2 -5.92 -16.10 -0.93
N LEU A 3 -6.69 -15.11 -0.46
CA LEU A 3 -7.94 -14.68 -1.10
C LEU A 3 -7.77 -13.90 -2.41
N ALA A 4 -6.54 -13.56 -2.81
CA ALA A 4 -6.27 -12.78 -4.03
C ALA A 4 -6.20 -13.61 -5.32
N ARG A 5 -6.32 -14.95 -5.25
CA ARG A 5 -6.05 -15.85 -6.41
C ARG A 5 -7.29 -16.54 -7.01
N LEU A 6 -8.49 -16.36 -6.46
CA LEU A 6 -9.67 -17.18 -6.80
C LEU A 6 -10.59 -16.60 -7.92
N GLY A 7 -10.08 -15.77 -8.82
CA GLY A 7 -10.93 -15.05 -9.80
C GLY A 7 -10.67 -15.30 -11.29
N VAL A 8 -9.81 -16.24 -11.67
CA VAL A 8 -9.30 -16.29 -13.07
C VAL A 8 -10.21 -17.05 -14.04
N ASP A 9 -11.20 -17.83 -13.59
CA ASP A 9 -11.86 -18.82 -14.47
C ASP A 9 -13.41 -18.88 -14.44
N GLN A 10 -14.11 -17.73 -14.35
CA GLN A 10 -15.54 -17.66 -14.69
C GLN A 10 -15.91 -16.46 -15.58
N PRO A 11 -16.71 -16.66 -16.65
CA PRO A 11 -17.02 -15.63 -17.64
C PRO A 11 -18.26 -14.82 -17.24
N ASP A 12 -18.28 -14.24 -16.04
CA ASP A 12 -19.23 -13.19 -15.68
C ASP A 12 -18.47 -11.88 -15.46
N ALA A 13 -18.29 -11.13 -16.54
CA ALA A 13 -17.57 -9.85 -16.56
C ALA A 13 -18.00 -8.87 -15.45
N PRO A 14 -19.28 -8.80 -15.01
CA PRO A 14 -19.68 -7.97 -13.86
C PRO A 14 -19.17 -8.50 -12.51
N ALA A 15 -19.15 -9.82 -12.29
CA ALA A 15 -18.68 -10.42 -11.04
C ALA A 15 -17.16 -10.25 -10.89
N ARG A 16 -16.41 -10.51 -11.97
CA ARG A 16 -14.96 -10.31 -12.03
C ARG A 16 -14.57 -8.86 -11.70
N ARG A 17 -15.27 -7.88 -12.26
CA ARG A 17 -15.01 -6.45 -11.96
C ARG A 17 -15.20 -6.10 -10.49
N ARG A 18 -16.23 -6.65 -9.82
CA ARG A 18 -16.44 -6.44 -8.38
C ARG A 18 -15.32 -7.04 -7.54
N LEU A 19 -14.84 -8.23 -7.92
CA LEU A 19 -13.69 -8.86 -7.25
C LEU A 19 -12.41 -8.03 -7.44
N GLU A 20 -12.17 -7.55 -8.66
CA GLU A 20 -11.03 -6.66 -8.99
C GLU A 20 -11.08 -5.36 -8.17
N GLN A 21 -12.26 -4.75 -8.05
CA GLN A 21 -12.48 -3.57 -7.21
C GLN A 21 -12.23 -3.85 -5.73
N ALA A 22 -12.79 -4.95 -5.19
CA ALA A 22 -12.58 -5.34 -3.80
C ALA A 22 -11.10 -5.63 -3.49
N ALA A 23 -10.40 -6.30 -4.42
CA ALA A 23 -8.98 -6.57 -4.30
C ALA A 23 -8.15 -5.27 -4.26
N ALA A 24 -8.44 -4.32 -5.15
CA ALA A 24 -7.77 -3.02 -5.16
C ALA A 24 -8.03 -2.23 -3.87
N ALA A 25 -9.29 -2.16 -3.42
CA ALA A 25 -9.65 -1.46 -2.19
C ALA A 25 -8.93 -2.04 -0.96
N ASN A 26 -8.91 -3.38 -0.83
CA ASN A 26 -8.21 -4.05 0.26
C ASN A 26 -6.70 -3.83 0.19
N ALA A 27 -6.10 -3.87 -1.01
CA ALA A 27 -4.67 -3.63 -1.19
C ALA A 27 -4.30 -2.18 -0.80
N ILE A 28 -5.10 -1.19 -1.20
CA ILE A 28 -4.90 0.22 -0.80
C ILE A 28 -4.96 0.37 0.73
N LEU A 29 -5.96 -0.23 1.38
CA LEU A 29 -6.07 -0.18 2.84
C LEU A 29 -4.90 -0.89 3.53
N ALA A 30 -4.44 -2.03 3.00
CA ALA A 30 -3.28 -2.75 3.51
C ALA A 30 -2.00 -1.92 3.41
N ALA A 31 -1.78 -1.23 2.28
CA ALA A 31 -0.64 -0.32 2.10
C ALA A 31 -0.62 0.80 3.15
N ILE A 32 -1.77 1.42 3.41
CA ILE A 32 -1.91 2.49 4.41
C ILE A 32 -1.65 1.96 5.83
N ALA A 33 -2.28 0.83 6.18
CA ALA A 33 -2.09 0.22 7.49
C ALA A 33 -0.64 -0.23 7.73
N ALA A 34 0.03 -0.77 6.71
CA ALA A 34 1.44 -1.14 6.77
C ALA A 34 2.35 0.09 6.96
N SER A 35 2.08 1.19 6.26
CA SER A 35 2.79 2.46 6.49
C SER A 35 2.63 2.94 7.92
N ASP A 36 1.40 2.93 8.45
CA ASP A 36 1.13 3.34 9.82
C ASP A 36 1.86 2.44 10.83
N ALA A 37 1.88 1.12 10.59
CA ALA A 37 2.61 0.18 11.42
C ALA A 37 4.11 0.48 11.42
N ILE A 38 4.73 0.70 10.26
CA ILE A 38 6.15 1.08 10.16
C ILE A 38 6.43 2.36 10.96
N CYS A 39 5.63 3.41 10.75
CA CYS A 39 5.80 4.68 11.44
C CYS A 39 5.62 4.55 12.96
N CYS A 40 4.60 3.82 13.41
CA CYS A 40 4.41 3.54 14.83
C CYS A 40 5.56 2.72 15.43
N CYS A 41 5.99 1.67 14.73
CA CYS A 41 7.07 0.79 15.17
C CYS A 41 8.44 1.45 15.18
N LEU A 42 8.70 2.48 14.36
CA LEU A 42 10.05 3.09 14.29
C LEU A 42 10.10 4.49 14.87
N LEU A 43 9.01 5.25 14.80
CA LEU A 43 8.93 6.66 15.23
C LEU A 43 7.99 6.88 16.42
N GLY A 44 7.16 5.89 16.79
CA GLY A 44 6.16 6.02 17.86
C GLY A 44 4.95 6.88 17.48
N THR A 45 4.78 7.23 16.21
CA THR A 45 3.69 8.08 15.72
C THR A 45 3.25 7.67 14.31
N ARG A 46 2.05 8.11 13.90
CA ARG A 46 1.51 7.92 12.55
C ARG A 46 0.80 9.19 12.07
N ALA A 47 0.65 9.34 10.77
CA ALA A 47 -0.15 10.42 10.21
C ALA A 47 -1.63 10.25 10.60
N ARG A 48 -2.30 11.37 10.94
CA ARG A 48 -3.72 11.38 11.32
C ARG A 48 -4.58 12.29 10.44
N GLY A 49 -3.96 13.14 9.63
CA GLY A 49 -4.63 14.05 8.72
C GLY A 49 -5.07 13.39 7.42
N GLN A 50 -5.81 14.16 6.61
CA GLN A 50 -6.12 13.80 5.22
C GLN A 50 -4.97 14.15 4.25
N ASP A 51 -3.89 14.78 4.75
CA ASP A 51 -2.76 15.14 3.91
C ASP A 51 -1.88 13.92 3.60
N HIS A 52 -2.04 13.41 2.38
CA HIS A 52 -1.25 12.30 1.85
C HIS A 52 0.25 12.60 1.83
N ARG A 53 0.66 13.87 1.73
CA ARG A 53 2.08 14.27 1.75
C ARG A 53 2.68 14.08 3.14
N GLU A 54 1.91 14.35 4.19
CA GLU A 54 2.33 14.13 5.58
C GLU A 54 2.65 12.66 5.82
N ALA A 55 1.76 11.75 5.40
CA ALA A 55 1.95 10.30 5.56
C ALA A 55 3.23 9.79 4.86
N ILE A 56 3.49 10.28 3.64
CA ILE A 56 4.68 9.88 2.87
C ILE A 56 5.95 10.43 3.48
N ALA A 57 5.96 11.70 3.88
CA ALA A 57 7.12 12.30 4.52
C ALA A 57 7.46 11.58 5.84
N LEU A 58 6.45 11.22 6.63
CA LEU A 58 6.63 10.47 7.86
C LEU A 58 7.20 9.06 7.61
N LEU A 59 6.71 8.35 6.60
CA LEU A 59 7.23 7.04 6.20
C LEU A 59 8.69 7.13 5.72
N GLU A 60 9.03 8.16 4.93
CA GLU A 60 10.40 8.36 4.48
C GLU A 60 11.37 8.66 5.64
N LEU A 61 10.88 9.33 6.70
CA LEU A 61 11.64 9.59 7.91
C LEU A 61 11.91 8.32 8.73
N ALA A 62 10.99 7.34 8.70
CA ALA A 62 11.09 6.10 9.46
C ALA A 62 12.31 5.23 9.07
N ARG A 63 12.80 5.37 7.83
CA ARG A 63 14.01 4.68 7.32
C ARG A 63 14.07 3.17 7.66
N PRO A 64 13.02 2.39 7.32
CA PRO A 64 12.92 0.98 7.68
C PRO A 64 14.00 0.12 7.02
N GLY A 65 14.36 -0.98 7.69
CA GLY A 65 15.32 -1.99 7.23
C GLY A 65 16.76 -1.79 7.72
N SER A 66 17.63 -2.69 7.29
CA SER A 66 19.03 -2.76 7.70
C SER A 66 20.01 -2.18 6.66
N GLY A 67 21.28 -2.02 7.04
CA GLY A 67 22.34 -1.52 6.16
C GLY A 67 22.72 -0.05 6.38
N THR A 68 23.42 0.54 5.40
CA THR A 68 23.94 1.91 5.49
C THR A 68 22.81 2.94 5.56
N ALA A 69 23.09 4.13 6.11
CA ALA A 69 22.14 5.24 6.14
C ALA A 69 21.60 5.58 4.74
N LYS A 70 22.44 5.51 3.71
CA LYS A 70 22.06 5.72 2.30
C LYS A 70 21.11 4.62 1.80
N ALA A 71 21.39 3.35 2.10
CA ALA A 71 20.54 2.24 1.70
C ALA A 71 19.14 2.34 2.33
N LYS A 72 19.07 2.63 3.64
CA LYS A 72 17.80 2.86 4.35
C LYS A 72 17.03 4.03 3.76
N GLN A 73 17.70 5.14 3.44
CA GLN A 73 17.05 6.29 2.83
C GLN A 73 16.44 5.96 1.45
N LEU A 74 17.16 5.22 0.61
CA LEU A 74 16.65 4.80 -0.70
C LEU A 74 15.46 3.84 -0.57
N ARG A 75 15.51 2.91 0.38
CA ARG A 75 14.39 2.02 0.71
C ARG A 75 13.19 2.84 1.17
N ALA A 76 13.38 3.77 2.11
CA ALA A 76 12.31 4.64 2.59
C ALA A 76 11.64 5.43 1.46
N GLN A 77 12.42 6.01 0.54
CA GLN A 77 11.89 6.70 -0.64
C GLN A 77 11.14 5.76 -1.59
N SER A 78 11.58 4.51 -1.77
CA SER A 78 10.83 3.52 -2.56
C SER A 78 9.48 3.17 -1.93
N LEU A 79 9.43 3.06 -0.60
CA LEU A 79 8.20 2.81 0.14
C LEU A 79 7.27 4.04 0.12
N GLY A 80 7.84 5.25 0.21
CA GLY A 80 7.11 6.50 0.02
C GLY A 80 6.44 6.58 -1.37
N ARG A 81 7.14 6.14 -2.43
CA ARG A 81 6.55 6.02 -3.78
C ARG A 81 5.44 4.97 -3.85
N ALA A 82 5.61 3.81 -3.20
CA ALA A 82 4.56 2.80 -3.12
C ALA A 82 3.31 3.33 -2.40
N LEU A 83 3.49 4.03 -1.27
CA LEU A 83 2.39 4.65 -0.54
C LEU A 83 1.70 5.73 -1.37
N ARG A 84 2.46 6.56 -2.11
CA ARG A 84 1.88 7.53 -3.07
C ARG A 84 0.95 6.85 -4.06
N VAL A 85 1.38 5.74 -4.68
CA VAL A 85 0.54 4.98 -5.61
C VAL A 85 -0.76 4.53 -4.96
N ALA A 86 -0.71 3.98 -3.74
CA ALA A 86 -1.92 3.54 -3.04
C ALA A 86 -2.87 4.72 -2.71
N LEU A 87 -2.32 5.84 -2.27
CA LEU A 87 -3.06 7.04 -1.90
C LEU A 87 -3.68 7.77 -3.10
N ASP A 88 -2.99 7.78 -4.25
CA ASP A 88 -3.52 8.34 -5.49
C ASP A 88 -4.68 7.46 -6.00
N LEU A 89 -4.53 6.13 -6.00
CA LEU A 89 -5.59 5.20 -6.37
C LEU A 89 -6.81 5.27 -5.43
N LYS A 90 -6.60 5.61 -4.14
CA LYS A 90 -7.69 5.86 -3.18
C LYS A 90 -8.53 7.09 -3.57
N ASN A 91 -7.88 8.15 -4.05
CA ASN A 91 -8.52 9.41 -4.42
C ASN A 91 -9.14 9.37 -5.83
N GLU A 92 -8.61 8.53 -6.71
CA GLU A 92 -9.16 8.23 -8.04
C GLU A 92 -10.45 7.39 -8.01
N ALA A 93 -10.93 7.00 -6.83
CA ALA A 93 -12.23 6.35 -6.64
C ALA A 93 -13.38 7.29 -6.18
N PRO A 94 -13.56 8.51 -6.71
CA PRO A 94 -14.64 9.39 -6.26
C PRO A 94 -15.94 8.95 -6.95
N TYR A 95 -16.79 8.18 -6.26
CA TYR A 95 -18.21 8.06 -6.61
C TYR A 95 -18.51 7.79 -8.10
N GLY A 96 -18.00 6.68 -8.60
CA GLY A 96 -18.36 6.15 -9.91
C GLY A 96 -17.75 4.78 -10.07
N PHE A 97 -18.58 3.74 -10.17
CA PHE A 97 -18.18 2.35 -10.35
C PHE A 97 -17.57 2.07 -11.74
N ASP A 98 -16.99 3.09 -12.37
CA ASP A 98 -16.31 3.01 -13.65
C ASP A 98 -14.85 2.56 -13.43
N VAL A 99 -14.76 1.25 -13.23
CA VAL A 99 -13.65 0.38 -13.67
C VAL A 99 -12.25 0.83 -13.25
N ILE A 100 -11.88 0.55 -11.99
CA ILE A 100 -10.47 0.24 -11.67
C ILE A 100 -10.07 -0.92 -12.59
N GLY A 101 -9.22 -0.64 -13.58
CA GLY A 101 -8.74 -1.63 -14.52
C GLY A 101 -7.75 -2.60 -13.86
N VAL A 102 -7.54 -3.76 -14.48
CA VAL A 102 -6.60 -4.78 -14.01
C VAL A 102 -5.18 -4.21 -13.76
N ALA A 103 -4.78 -3.18 -14.52
CA ALA A 103 -3.52 -2.48 -14.32
C ALA A 103 -3.46 -1.73 -12.98
N GLN A 104 -4.53 -1.01 -12.61
CA GLN A 104 -4.63 -0.34 -11.32
C GLN A 104 -4.68 -1.34 -10.15
N VAL A 105 -5.41 -2.46 -10.32
CA VAL A 105 -5.43 -3.55 -9.32
C VAL A 105 -4.01 -4.07 -9.07
N ARG A 106 -3.25 -4.36 -10.13
CA ARG A 106 -1.86 -4.80 -9.99
C ARG A 106 -0.97 -3.76 -9.32
N LYS A 107 -1.12 -2.48 -9.66
CA LYS A 107 -0.38 -1.39 -9.01
C LYS A 107 -0.66 -1.33 -7.51
N ALA A 108 -1.94 -1.45 -7.12
CA ALA A 108 -2.33 -1.46 -5.72
C ALA A 108 -1.74 -2.68 -4.99
N LEU A 109 -1.83 -3.87 -5.58
CA LEU A 109 -1.27 -5.09 -5.00
C LEU A 109 0.25 -5.00 -4.80
N HIS A 110 1.01 -4.55 -5.80
CA HIS A 110 2.46 -4.41 -5.66
C HIS A 110 2.86 -3.34 -4.64
N ALA A 111 2.14 -2.23 -4.58
CA ALA A 111 2.36 -1.23 -3.55
C ALA A 111 2.12 -1.79 -2.14
N ALA A 112 1.03 -2.53 -1.97
CA ALA A 112 0.68 -3.20 -0.72
C ALA A 112 1.73 -4.25 -0.33
N GLU A 113 2.14 -5.12 -1.24
CA GLU A 113 3.16 -6.15 -1.01
C GLU A 113 4.48 -5.54 -0.51
N ALA A 114 4.95 -4.47 -1.15
CA ALA A 114 6.18 -3.79 -0.75
C ALA A 114 6.09 -3.18 0.67
N LEU A 115 4.96 -2.55 1.00
CA LEU A 115 4.75 -1.93 2.31
C LEU A 115 4.51 -2.96 3.42
N VAL A 116 3.71 -3.99 3.15
CA VAL A 116 3.44 -5.07 4.12
C VAL A 116 4.72 -5.83 4.45
N SER A 117 5.53 -6.19 3.44
CA SER A 117 6.83 -6.83 3.69
C SER A 117 7.74 -5.94 4.55
N ALA A 118 7.80 -4.63 4.28
CA ALA A 118 8.60 -3.72 5.10
C ALA A 118 8.04 -3.54 6.53
N ALA A 119 6.72 -3.64 6.71
CA ALA A 119 6.08 -3.60 8.02
C ALA A 119 6.35 -4.88 8.82
N GLU A 120 6.33 -6.04 8.18
CA GLU A 120 6.72 -7.32 8.77
C GLU A 120 8.17 -7.27 9.25
N ASP A 121 9.10 -6.80 8.42
CA ASP A 121 10.51 -6.59 8.80
C ASP A 121 10.61 -5.68 10.06
N ALA A 122 9.92 -4.53 10.04
CA ALA A 122 9.98 -3.55 11.12
C ALA A 122 9.39 -4.05 12.45
N VAL A 123 8.41 -4.97 12.39
CA VAL A 123 7.82 -5.60 13.57
C VAL A 123 8.72 -6.72 14.12
N GLN A 124 9.42 -7.46 13.25
CA GLN A 124 10.31 -8.54 13.66
C GLN A 124 11.64 -8.06 14.23
N GLU A 125 12.10 -6.87 13.86
CA GLU A 125 13.33 -6.25 14.38
C GLU A 125 13.16 -5.59 15.78
N ARG A 126 11.96 -5.67 16.39
CA ARG A 126 11.64 -5.16 17.74
C ARG A 126 11.89 -6.21 18.82
#